data_AF-A0A7I9V1Z4-F1
#
_entry.id   AF-A0A7I9V1Z4-F1
#
_cell.length_a   1.000
_cell.length_b   1.000
_cell.length_c   1.000
_cell.angle_alpha   90.00
_cell.angle_beta   90.00
_cell.angle_gamma   90.00
#
_symmetry.space_group_name_H-M   'P 1'
#
loop_
_entity.id
_entity.type
_entity.pdbx_description
1 polymer ?
#
loop_
_entity_poly.entity_id
_entity_poly.type
_entity_poly.pdbx_seq_one_letter_code
_entity_poly.pdbx_strand_id
1 'polypeptide(L)' 'MARVRIGLLPLGAATLAATSTLLVSTTAAAAPPEVGQPCAGAEIGRKVTDSKGRTIMCNNYRWQIYQGQRPSHPWADNQR' A
#
# COMPACT_ATOMS: atom_id res chain seq x y z
N MET A 1 48.05 -58.97 6.84
CA MET A 1 47.44 -57.75 7.42
C MET A 1 46.52 -57.15 6.37
N ALA A 2 45.20 -57.19 6.59
CA ALA A 2 44.17 -56.88 5.60
C ALA A 2 43.87 -55.37 5.55
N ARG A 3 43.91 -54.76 4.35
CA ARG A 3 43.56 -53.35 4.11
C ARG A 3 42.06 -53.25 3.82
N VAL A 4 41.32 -52.63 4.74
CA VAL A 4 39.89 -52.33 4.62
C VAL A 4 39.71 -51.25 3.56
N ARG A 5 38.92 -51.57 2.51
CA ARG A 5 38.54 -50.61 1.46
C ARG A 5 37.34 -49.80 1.95
N ILE A 6 37.55 -48.52 2.23
CA ILE A 6 36.50 -47.55 2.55
C ILE A 6 35.74 -47.26 1.25
N GLY A 7 34.53 -47.80 1.12
CA GLY A 7 33.64 -47.51 0.02
C GLY A 7 33.05 -46.11 0.17
N LEU A 8 33.38 -45.23 -0.78
CA LEU A 8 32.68 -43.96 -0.97
C LEU A 8 31.26 -44.26 -1.49
N LEU A 9 30.23 -43.92 -0.70
CA LEU A 9 28.89 -43.76 -1.24
C LEU A 9 28.80 -42.43 -2.00
N PRO A 10 28.30 -42.39 -3.25
CA PRO A 10 27.98 -41.13 -3.90
C PRO A 10 26.69 -40.58 -3.29
N LEU A 11 26.79 -39.48 -2.54
CA LEU A 11 25.63 -38.67 -2.17
C LEU A 11 25.06 -38.05 -3.46
N GLY A 12 23.92 -38.59 -3.92
CA GLY A 12 23.14 -38.03 -5.01
C GLY A 12 22.62 -36.64 -4.65
N ALA A 13 22.96 -35.64 -5.47
CA ALA A 13 22.46 -34.29 -5.37
C ALA A 13 20.96 -34.25 -5.75
N ALA A 14 20.09 -34.14 -4.76
CA ALA A 14 18.67 -33.85 -4.99
C ALA A 14 18.50 -32.36 -5.26
N THR A 15 18.39 -31.98 -6.53
CA THR A 15 18.05 -30.62 -6.95
C THR A 15 16.56 -30.38 -6.76
N LEU A 16 16.19 -29.75 -5.64
CA LEU A 16 14.85 -29.21 -5.43
C LEU A 16 14.68 -27.96 -6.29
N ALA A 17 14.06 -28.11 -7.46
CA ALA A 17 13.62 -26.99 -8.28
C ALA A 17 12.41 -26.32 -7.60
N ALA A 18 12.67 -25.26 -6.85
CA ALA A 18 11.63 -24.39 -6.31
C ALA A 18 11.05 -23.52 -7.43
N THR A 19 9.98 -23.99 -8.08
CA THR A 19 9.20 -23.18 -9.03
C THR A 19 8.39 -22.14 -8.26
N SER A 20 8.96 -20.94 -8.13
CA SER A 20 8.29 -19.77 -7.57
C SER A 20 7.23 -19.26 -8.55
N THR A 21 5.96 -19.59 -8.29
CA THR A 21 4.84 -18.98 -9.00
C THR A 21 4.67 -17.52 -8.55
N LEU A 22 5.02 -16.58 -9.43
CA LEU A 22 4.77 -15.15 -9.23
C LEU A 22 3.28 -14.88 -9.41
N LEU A 23 2.56 -14.70 -8.30
CA LEU A 23 1.18 -14.20 -8.31
C LEU A 23 1.19 -12.69 -8.58
N VAL A 24 1.03 -12.31 -9.84
CA VAL A 24 0.79 -10.91 -10.22
C VAL A 24 -0.61 -10.52 -9.77
N SER A 25 -0.68 -9.68 -8.73
CA SER A 25 -1.93 -9.08 -8.27
C SER A 25 -2.19 -7.81 -9.08
N THR A 26 -3.07 -7.88 -10.07
CA THR A 26 -3.57 -6.69 -10.78
C THR A 26 -4.63 -6.00 -9.94
N THR A 27 -4.26 -4.91 -9.26
CA THR A 27 -5.23 -4.03 -8.62
C THR A 27 -5.96 -3.23 -9.70
N ALA A 28 -7.24 -3.52 -9.92
CA ALA A 28 -8.09 -2.69 -10.76
C ALA A 28 -8.12 -1.26 -10.19
N ALA A 29 -7.72 -0.27 -10.98
CA ALA A 29 -7.81 1.13 -10.57
C ALA A 29 -9.29 1.50 -10.42
N ALA A 30 -9.73 1.71 -9.18
CA ALA A 30 -11.09 2.14 -8.90
C ALA A 30 -11.35 3.52 -9.52
N ALA A 31 -12.60 3.77 -9.92
CA ALA A 31 -13.01 5.09 -10.39
C ALA A 31 -12.64 6.18 -9.36
N PRO A 32 -12.26 7.38 -9.80
CA PRO A 32 -11.95 8.46 -8.88
C PRO A 32 -13.16 8.74 -8.00
N PRO A 33 -12.96 8.89 -6.68
CA PRO A 33 -14.06 9.13 -5.77
C PRO A 33 -14.66 10.52 -5.99
N GLU A 34 -15.94 10.66 -5.65
CA GLU A 34 -16.65 11.93 -5.72
C GLU A 34 -16.93 12.50 -4.32
N VAL A 35 -17.18 13.81 -4.25
CA VAL A 35 -17.61 14.48 -3.00
C VAL A 35 -18.84 13.80 -2.41
N GLY A 36 -18.80 13.50 -1.11
CA GLY A 36 -19.86 12.86 -0.35
C GLY A 36 -19.76 11.33 -0.30
N GLN A 37 -18.97 10.71 -1.18
CA GLN A 37 -18.75 9.27 -1.15
C GLN A 37 -18.03 8.85 0.13
N PRO A 38 -18.32 7.65 0.66
CA PRO A 38 -17.57 7.10 1.79
C PRO A 38 -16.11 6.86 1.38
N CYS A 39 -15.19 7.01 2.33
CA CYS A 39 -13.78 6.68 2.15
C CYS A 39 -13.29 5.77 3.27
N ALA A 40 -12.28 4.95 2.98
CA ALA A 40 -11.71 4.06 3.98
C ALA A 40 -10.88 4.86 4.99
N GLY A 41 -10.77 4.37 6.23
CA GLY A 41 -9.95 5.01 7.26
C GLY A 41 -8.48 5.19 6.84
N ALA A 42 -7.96 4.27 6.03
CA ALA A 42 -6.61 4.34 5.46
C ALA A 42 -6.43 5.49 4.45
N GLU A 43 -7.52 6.09 3.97
CA GLU A 43 -7.51 7.18 2.99
C GLU A 43 -7.63 8.55 3.65
N ILE A 44 -7.84 8.64 4.96
CA ILE A 44 -8.01 9.92 5.66
C ILE A 44 -6.79 10.82 5.42
N GLY A 45 -7.04 12.05 5.00
CA GLY A 45 -6.01 13.02 4.63
C GLY A 45 -5.46 12.87 3.19
N ARG A 46 -5.80 11.78 2.48
CA ARG A 46 -5.43 11.62 1.06
C ARG A 46 -6.19 12.64 0.22
N LYS A 47 -5.46 13.31 -0.68
CA LYS A 47 -6.01 14.25 -1.65
C LYS A 47 -6.06 13.60 -3.02
N VAL A 48 -7.19 13.71 -3.70
CA VAL A 48 -7.38 13.22 -5.07
C VAL A 48 -8.20 14.24 -5.86
N THR A 49 -8.22 14.09 -7.18
CA THR A 49 -9.04 14.92 -8.05
C THR A 49 -10.31 14.16 -8.42
N ASP A 50 -11.46 14.76 -8.15
CA ASP A 50 -12.79 14.27 -8.53
C ASP A 50 -12.99 14.29 -10.06
N SER A 51 -14.01 13.60 -10.57
CA SER A 51 -14.42 13.60 -11.98
C SER A 51 -14.65 15.01 -12.55
N LYS A 52 -15.02 15.96 -11.68
CA LYS A 52 -15.26 17.37 -11.99
C LYS A 52 -14.01 18.26 -11.94
N GLY A 53 -12.82 17.69 -11.76
CA GLY A 53 -11.56 18.44 -11.67
C GLY A 53 -11.34 19.16 -10.34
N ARG A 54 -12.11 18.84 -9.29
CA ARG A 54 -12.00 19.45 -7.96
C ARG A 54 -11.07 18.62 -7.09
N THR A 55 -10.16 19.27 -6.36
CA THR A 55 -9.38 18.60 -5.32
C THR A 55 -10.28 18.27 -4.14
N ILE A 56 -10.33 17.00 -3.79
CA ILE A 56 -11.09 16.46 -2.67
C ILE A 56 -10.16 15.76 -1.70
N MET A 57 -10.53 15.72 -0.43
CA MET A 57 -9.80 15.03 0.63
C MET A 57 -10.76 14.17 1.45
N CYS A 58 -10.33 12.95 1.76
CA CYS A 58 -11.06 12.09 2.69
C CYS A 58 -10.90 12.66 4.10
N ASN A 59 -12.01 13.05 4.71
CA ASN A 59 -12.09 13.56 6.07
C ASN A 59 -13.38 13.06 6.72
N ASN A 60 -13.31 12.65 7.99
CA ASN A 60 -14.43 12.07 8.72
C ASN A 60 -15.16 10.96 7.91
N TYR A 61 -14.38 10.04 7.33
CA TYR A 61 -14.88 8.92 6.52
C TYR A 61 -15.69 9.29 5.27
N ARG A 62 -15.62 10.54 4.81
CA ARG A 62 -16.20 10.97 3.53
C ARG A 62 -15.24 11.83 2.72
N TRP A 63 -15.36 11.75 1.41
CA TRP A 63 -14.70 12.67 0.49
C TRP A 63 -15.34 14.06 0.55
N GLN A 64 -14.55 15.08 0.83
CA GLN A 64 -15.00 16.47 0.96
C GLN A 64 -14.14 17.38 0.07
N ILE A 65 -14.67 18.54 -0.32
CA ILE A 65 -13.88 19.54 -1.06
C ILE A 65 -12.69 19.97 -0.21
N TYR A 66 -11.49 19.86 -0.78
CA TYR A 66 -10.29 20.34 -0.13
C TYR A 66 -10.22 21.86 -0.24
N GLN A 67 -10.45 22.55 0.88
CA GLN A 67 -10.38 24.02 0.97
C GLN A 67 -8.99 24.53 1.41
N GLY A 68 -7.97 23.68 1.37
CA GLY A 68 -6.67 23.99 1.94
C GLY A 68 -6.53 23.56 3.41
N GLN A 69 -5.30 23.60 3.92
CA GLN A 69 -5.06 23.60 5.35
C GLN A 69 -5.32 25.03 5.83
N ARG A 70 -6.25 25.22 6.78
CA ARG A 70 -6.36 26.48 7.52
C ARG A 70 -5.66 26.29 8.86
N PRO A 71 -4.41 26.77 9.04
CA PRO A 71 -3.82 26.83 10.35
C PRO A 71 -4.74 27.70 11.20
N SER A 72 -5.21 27.16 12.32
CA SER A 72 -5.83 27.94 13.37
C SER A 72 -5.04 27.69 14.63
N HIS A 73 -4.63 28.77 15.29
CA HIS A 73 -3.91 28.70 16.53
C HIS A 73 -4.40 29.83 17.45
N PRO A 74 -5.00 29.52 18.62
CA PRO A 74 -5.64 30.51 19.47
C PRO A 74 -4.74 31.68 19.86
N TRP A 75 -3.44 31.44 20.11
CA TRP A 75 -2.51 32.52 20.39
C TRP A 75 -2.26 33.44 19.19
N ALA A 76 -2.22 32.92 17.97
CA ALA A 76 -1.94 33.71 16.76
C ALA A 76 -3.21 34.41 16.26
N ASP A 77 -4.35 33.72 16.31
CA ASP A 77 -5.64 34.21 15.82
C ASP A 77 -6.23 35.32 16.72
N ASN A 78 -5.75 35.45 17.97
CA ASN A 78 -6.21 36.45 18.95
C ASN A 78 -5.28 37.67 19.12
N GLN A 79 -4.20 37.80 18.33
CA GLN A 79 -3.37 39.02 18.31
C GLN A 79 -4.02 40.05 17.36
N ARG A 80 -5.00 40.79 17.86
CA ARG A 80 -5.63 41.89 17.12
C ARG A 80 -5.22 43.25 17.66
#